data_AF-A0A5E4Z0B2-F1
#
_entry.id   AF-A0A5E4Z0B2-F1
#
_cell.length_a   1.000
_cell.length_b   1.000
_cell.length_c   1.000
_cell.angle_alpha   90.00
_cell.angle_beta   90.00
_cell.angle_gamma   90.00
#
_symmetry.space_group_name_H-M   'P 1'
#
loop_
_entity.id
_entity.type
_entity.pdbx_description
1 polymer ?
#
loop_
_entity_poly.entity_id
_entity_poly.type
_entity_poly.pdbx_seq_one_letter_code
_entity_poly.pdbx_strand_id
1 'polypeptide(L)'
;MTENPTPIEKRDLLILIDKLIEALEMAGENSNDYKEIKKSKNIILNNDTRSIKKIKQHMFFDFRTIEDKMMHDISVNKAVDDICEFLDNHKKFST
;
A
#
# COMPACT_ATOMS: atom_id res chain seq x y z
N MET A 1 -2.19 -16.51 18.37
CA MET A 1 -2.54 -15.11 18.71
C MET A 1 -2.16 -14.26 17.51
N THR A 2 -3.10 -13.51 16.91
CA THR A 2 -2.74 -12.60 15.81
C THR A 2 -2.05 -11.38 16.41
N GLU A 3 -0.75 -11.26 16.23
CA GLU A 3 0.02 -10.10 16.66
C GLU A 3 -0.35 -8.88 15.81
N ASN A 4 -0.44 -7.71 16.45
CA ASN A 4 -0.61 -6.45 15.74
C ASN A 4 0.74 -5.98 15.16
N PRO A 5 0.74 -5.25 14.03
CA PRO A 5 1.96 -4.64 13.52
C PRO A 5 2.59 -3.68 14.53
N THR A 6 3.93 -3.73 14.63
CA THR A 6 4.75 -2.83 15.43
C THR A 6 4.73 -1.40 14.87
N PRO A 7 5.06 -0.38 15.68
CA PRO A 7 5.15 1.00 15.18
C PRO A 7 6.15 1.17 14.03
N ILE A 8 7.22 0.38 14.00
CA ILE A 8 8.24 0.40 12.94
C ILE A 8 7.63 -0.14 11.64
N GLU A 9 7.01 -1.32 11.68
CA GLU A 9 6.35 -1.92 10.51
C GLU A 9 5.28 -0.99 9.92
N LYS A 10 4.51 -0.31 10.78
CA LYS A 10 3.52 0.69 10.33
C LYS A 10 4.17 1.88 9.62
N ARG A 11 5.26 2.40 10.17
CA ARG A 11 6.00 3.52 9.58
C ARG A 11 6.61 3.13 8.24
N ASP A 12 7.19 1.95 8.14
CA ASP A 12 7.81 1.47 6.91
C ASP A 12 6.76 1.30 5.81
N LEU A 13 5.61 0.70 6.13
CA LEU A 13 4.50 0.60 5.19
C LEU A 13 3.96 1.98 4.75
N LEU A 14 3.90 2.95 5.66
CA LEU A 14 3.49 4.32 5.33
C LEU A 14 4.44 4.96 4.32
N ILE A 15 5.75 4.80 4.51
CA ILE A 15 6.77 5.31 3.59
C ILE A 15 6.63 4.67 2.20
N LEU A 16 6.36 3.36 2.14
CA LEU A 16 6.17 2.67 0.86
C LEU A 16 4.91 3.16 0.13
N ILE A 17 3.81 3.39 0.86
CA ILE A 17 2.58 3.96 0.29
C ILE A 17 2.83 5.38 -0.23
N ASP A 18 3.59 6.20 0.51
CA ASP A 18 3.93 7.55 0.07
C ASP A 18 4.76 7.54 -1.22
N LYS A 19 5.73 6.62 -1.34
CA LYS A 19 6.50 6.42 -2.57
C LYS A 19 5.62 6.00 -3.75
N LEU A 20 4.65 5.12 -3.52
CA LEU A 20 3.72 4.71 -4.58
C LEU A 20 2.87 5.90 -5.05
N ILE A 21 2.36 6.72 -4.13
CA ILE A 21 1.60 7.93 -4.47
C ILE A 21 2.45 8.89 -5.30
N GLU A 22 3.70 9.14 -4.87
CA GLU A 22 4.64 9.99 -5.60
C GLU A 22 4.93 9.44 -7.01
N ALA A 23 5.16 8.13 -7.12
CA ALA A 23 5.37 7.48 -8.41
C ALA A 23 4.17 7.62 -9.36
N LEU A 24 2.95 7.43 -8.85
CA LEU A 24 1.72 7.62 -9.62
C LEU A 24 1.57 9.06 -10.12
N GLU A 25 1.84 10.05 -9.25
CA GLU A 25 1.78 11.46 -9.61
C GLU A 25 2.84 11.83 -10.65
N MET A 26 4.05 11.28 -10.55
CA MET A 26 5.11 11.46 -11.56
C MET A 26 4.78 10.80 -12.90
N ALA A 27 4.04 9.68 -12.89
CA ALA A 27 3.54 9.01 -14.09
C ALA A 27 2.37 9.75 -14.75
N GLY A 28 1.91 10.87 -14.17
CA GLY A 28 0.80 11.68 -14.67
C GLY A 28 -0.58 11.20 -14.22
N GLU A 29 -0.66 10.23 -13.31
CA GLU A 29 -1.92 9.78 -12.73
C GLU A 29 -2.37 10.70 -11.59
N ASN A 30 -3.68 10.76 -11.40
CA ASN A 30 -4.25 11.37 -10.22
C ASN A 30 -4.28 10.35 -9.07
N SER A 31 -3.45 10.55 -8.05
CA SER A 31 -3.42 9.66 -6.88
C SER A 31 -4.79 9.51 -6.19
N ASN A 32 -5.71 10.48 -6.35
CA ASN A 32 -7.09 10.41 -5.84
C ASN A 32 -7.94 9.29 -6.45
N ASP A 33 -7.57 8.78 -7.62
CA ASP A 33 -8.31 7.71 -8.28
C ASP A 33 -8.10 6.35 -7.58
N TYR A 34 -7.03 6.24 -6.79
CA TYR A 34 -6.65 5.04 -6.04
C TYR A 34 -7.13 5.12 -4.58
N LYS A 35 -8.43 4.87 -4.40
CA LYS A 35 -9.14 5.08 -3.12
C LYS A 35 -8.68 4.13 -2.03
N GLU A 36 -8.36 2.89 -2.35
CA GLU A 36 -7.96 1.89 -1.36
C GLU A 36 -6.52 2.10 -0.88
N ILE A 37 -5.63 2.64 -1.72
CA ILE A 37 -4.29 3.13 -1.31
C ILE A 37 -4.43 4.27 -0.30
N LYS A 38 -5.27 5.28 -0.59
CA LYS A 38 -5.50 6.40 0.35
C LYS A 38 -6.13 5.96 1.66
N LYS A 39 -7.09 5.05 1.58
CA LYS A 39 -7.73 4.45 2.76
C LYS A 39 -6.71 3.67 3.60
N SER A 40 -5.82 2.91 2.97
CA SER A 40 -4.75 2.17 3.66
C SER A 40 -3.80 3.12 4.39
N LYS A 41 -3.39 4.22 3.75
CA LYS A 41 -2.63 5.31 4.39
C LYS A 41 -3.35 5.85 5.63
N ASN A 42 -4.63 6.16 5.52
CA ASN A 42 -5.44 6.67 6.64
C ASN A 42 -5.60 5.65 7.78
N ILE A 43 -5.75 4.36 7.48
CA ILE A 43 -5.81 3.30 8.49
C ILE A 43 -4.52 3.26 9.32
N ILE A 44 -3.36 3.38 8.66
CA ILE A 44 -2.05 3.38 9.31
C ILE A 44 -1.90 4.62 10.20
N LEU A 45 -2.21 5.80 9.68
CA LEU A 45 -2.13 7.07 10.42
C LEU A 45 -3.04 7.09 11.66
N ASN A 46 -4.25 6.56 11.54
CA ASN A 46 -5.22 6.50 12.64
C ASN A 46 -4.96 5.35 13.63
N ASN A 47 -3.92 4.53 13.40
CA ASN A 47 -3.62 3.36 14.22
C ASN A 47 -4.82 2.39 14.39
N ASP A 48 -5.69 2.28 13.38
CA ASP A 48 -6.84 1.38 13.44
C ASP A 48 -6.38 -0.08 13.33
N THR A 49 -6.16 -0.69 14.49
CA THR A 49 -5.65 -2.06 14.63
C THR A 49 -6.56 -3.13 14.04
N ARG A 50 -7.86 -2.85 13.85
CA ARG A 50 -8.79 -3.82 13.25
C ARG A 50 -8.70 -3.78 11.74
N SER A 51 -8.63 -2.58 11.18
CA SER A 51 -8.56 -2.37 9.73
C SER A 51 -7.16 -2.62 9.18
N ILE A 52 -6.11 -2.46 10.01
CA ILE A 52 -4.71 -2.67 9.57
C ILE A 52 -4.45 -4.09 9.06
N LYS A 53 -5.18 -5.08 9.58
CA LYS A 53 -5.06 -6.48 9.17
C LYS A 53 -5.66 -6.78 7.80
N LYS A 54 -6.46 -5.84 7.26
CA LYS A 54 -7.10 -5.95 5.95
C LYS A 54 -6.44 -5.06 4.90
N ILE A 55 -5.38 -4.34 5.26
CA ILE A 55 -4.71 -3.40 4.35
C ILE A 55 -4.23 -4.10 3.08
N LYS A 56 -3.68 -5.31 3.19
CA LYS A 56 -3.27 -6.07 2.00
C LYS A 56 -4.43 -6.24 1.03
N GLN A 57 -5.59 -6.72 1.52
CA GLN A 57 -6.78 -6.91 0.70
C GLN A 57 -7.30 -5.61 0.09
N HIS A 58 -7.25 -4.50 0.83
CA HIS A 58 -7.64 -3.19 0.33
C HIS A 58 -6.75 -2.76 -0.84
N MET A 59 -5.43 -2.80 -0.66
CA MET A 59 -4.49 -2.32 -1.69
C MET A 59 -4.49 -3.18 -2.96
N PHE A 60 -4.78 -4.48 -2.89
CA PHE A 60 -4.84 -5.35 -4.06
C PHE A 60 -5.80 -4.89 -5.16
N PHE A 61 -6.91 -4.24 -4.80
CA PHE A 61 -7.86 -3.72 -5.79
C PHE A 61 -7.24 -2.61 -6.66
N ASP A 62 -6.54 -1.69 -6.02
CA ASP A 62 -5.87 -0.60 -6.71
C ASP A 62 -4.64 -1.10 -7.47
N PHE A 63 -3.90 -2.07 -6.93
CA PHE A 63 -2.72 -2.66 -7.60
C PHE A 63 -3.07 -3.29 -8.93
N ARG A 64 -4.19 -4.00 -9.02
CA ARG A 64 -4.65 -4.55 -10.30
C ARG A 64 -4.94 -3.46 -11.33
N THR A 65 -5.55 -2.36 -10.89
CA THR A 65 -5.82 -1.20 -11.76
C THR A 65 -4.51 -0.54 -12.21
N ILE A 66 -3.52 -0.46 -11.33
CA ILE A 66 -2.19 0.06 -11.63
C ILE A 66 -1.48 -0.84 -12.64
N GLU A 67 -1.45 -2.16 -12.42
CA GLU A 67 -0.85 -3.13 -13.36
C GLU A 67 -1.47 -3.01 -14.76
N ASP A 68 -2.80 -2.90 -14.86
CA ASP A 68 -3.51 -2.78 -16.13
C ASP A 68 -3.20 -1.47 -16.88
N LYS A 69 -2.92 -0.37 -16.15
CA LYS A 69 -2.68 0.96 -16.73
C LYS A 69 -1.20 1.30 -16.93
N MET A 70 -0.32 0.81 -16.07
CA MET A 70 1.05 1.30 -15.87
C MET A 70 2.09 0.22 -16.15
N MET A 71 1.77 -0.76 -17.00
CA MET A 71 2.64 -1.90 -17.34
C MET A 71 4.07 -1.51 -17.78
N HIS A 72 4.30 -0.26 -18.19
CA HIS A 72 5.61 0.24 -18.65
C HIS A 72 6.27 1.26 -17.70
N ASP A 73 5.60 1.72 -16.64
CA ASP A 73 6.22 2.64 -15.69
C ASP A 73 7.04 1.87 -14.65
N ILE A 74 8.36 1.93 -14.80
CA ILE A 74 9.32 1.21 -13.95
C ILE A 74 9.22 1.67 -12.48
N SER A 75 8.94 2.95 -12.24
CA SER A 75 8.93 3.51 -10.90
C SER A 75 7.68 3.09 -10.14
N VAL A 76 6.52 3.13 -10.81
CA VAL A 76 5.25 2.68 -10.24
C VAL A 76 5.27 1.18 -9.99
N ASN A 77 5.71 0.38 -10.96
CA ASN A 77 5.80 -1.07 -10.80
C ASN A 77 6.73 -1.47 -9.65
N LYS A 78 7.90 -0.82 -9.55
CA LYS A 78 8.82 -1.04 -8.42
C LYS A 78 8.18 -0.69 -7.08
N ALA A 79 7.44 0.42 -7.00
CA ALA A 79 6.78 0.82 -5.75
C ALA A 79 5.67 -0.17 -5.35
N VAL A 80 4.93 -0.73 -6.32
CA VAL A 80 3.96 -1.81 -6.08
C VAL A 80 4.67 -3.07 -5.59
N ASP A 81 5.75 -3.48 -6.25
CA ASP A 81 6.54 -4.66 -5.87
C ASP A 81 7.11 -4.54 -4.44
N ASP A 82 7.69 -3.38 -4.10
CA ASP A 82 8.22 -3.11 -2.76
C ASP A 82 7.12 -3.25 -1.68
N ILE A 83 5.89 -2.79 -1.96
CA ILE A 83 4.76 -2.95 -1.03
C ILE A 83 4.30 -4.41 -0.95
N CYS A 84 4.21 -5.11 -2.08
CA CYS A 84 3.85 -6.53 -2.12
C CYS A 84 4.84 -7.38 -1.31
N GLU A 85 6.14 -7.20 -1.54
CA GLU A 85 7.20 -7.87 -0.79
C GLU A 85 7.10 -7.58 0.71
N PHE A 86 6.89 -6.31 1.08
CA PHE A 86 6.69 -5.94 2.48
C PHE A 86 5.48 -6.67 3.09
N LEU A 87 4.33 -6.68 2.41
CA LEU A 87 3.10 -7.29 2.93
C LEU A 87 3.17 -8.82 2.97
N ASP A 88 3.94 -9.46 2.10
CA ASP A 88 4.21 -10.90 2.13
C ASP A 88 5.10 -11.29 3.30
N ASN A 89 6.10 -10.48 3.62
CA ASN A 89 6.98 -10.67 4.77
C ASN A 89 6.29 -10.35 6.11
N HIS A 90 5.24 -9.51 6.10
CA HIS A 90 4.52 -9.09 7.30
C HIS A 90 3.06 -9.57 7.32
N LYS A 91 2.85 -10.87 7.64
CA LYS A 91 1.52 -11.51 7.70
C LYS A 91 0.48 -10.82 8.60
N LYS A 92 0.91 -9.94 9.50
CA LYS A 92 0.07 -9.15 10.43
C LYS A 92 -0.83 -8.14 9.70
N PHE A 93 -0.52 -7.80 8.45
CA PHE A 93 -1.33 -6.90 7.60
C PHE A 93 -2.35 -7.64 6.71
N SER A 94 -2.49 -8.95 6.91
CA SER A 94 -3.29 -9.82 6.04
C SER A 94 -4.10 -10.89 6.79
N THR A 95 -4.42 -10.66 8.07
CA THR A 95 -5.03 -11.67 8.97
C THR A 95 -6.50 -11.45 9.27
#